data_AF-A0A6I9PT66-F1
#
_entry.id   AF-A0A6I9PT66-F1
#
_cell.length_a   1.000
_cell.length_b   1.000
_cell.length_c   1.000
_cell.angle_alpha   90.00
_cell.angle_beta   90.00
_cell.angle_gamma   90.00
#
_symmetry.space_group_name_H-M   'P 1'
#
loop_
_entity.id
_entity.type
_entity.pdbx_description
1 polymer ?
#
loop_
_entity_poly.entity_id
_entity_poly.type
_entity_poly.pdbx_seq_one_letter_code
_entity_poly.pdbx_strand_id
1 'polypeptide(L)'
;MSVILDLSYAVCIWISAAVAITYTLMGGLYSVAYTDVIQLTLIFVTSWLCVPFILTSPSSVPITSTSFNHTFQAPWVGTLTADKAWRWIDIFLLLSIGDLGFQDFHQRTLSASSSTTAKLRCYAAAFLIPTFGIPPVIIGAVAAST
;
A
#
# COMPACT_ATOMS: atom_id res chain seq x y z
N MET A 1 3.39 15.14 3.74
CA MET A 1 4.11 16.43 3.78
C MET A 1 3.66 17.30 4.95
N SER A 2 2.35 17.48 5.19
CA SER A 2 1.89 18.27 6.36
C SER A 2 2.42 17.74 7.71
N VAL A 3 2.45 16.42 7.92
CA VAL A 3 2.94 15.83 9.19
C VAL A 3 4.47 15.92 9.37
N ILE A 4 5.25 15.96 8.27
CA ILE A 4 6.72 15.87 8.31
C ILE A 4 7.39 17.23 8.10
N LEU A 5 6.86 18.01 7.15
CA LEU A 5 7.39 19.30 6.70
C LEU A 5 6.59 20.49 7.27
N ASP A 6 5.54 20.23 8.05
CA ASP A 6 4.66 21.24 8.66
C ASP A 6 4.07 22.24 7.65
N LEU A 7 3.85 21.79 6.40
CA LEU A 7 3.22 22.57 5.34
C LEU A 7 1.70 22.43 5.36
N SER A 8 0.98 23.46 4.93
CA SER A 8 -0.48 23.41 4.84
C SER A 8 -0.93 22.31 3.87
N TYR A 9 -2.06 21.67 4.19
CA TYR A 9 -2.58 20.53 3.42
C TYR A 9 -2.82 20.88 1.94
N ALA A 10 -3.38 22.08 1.68
CA ALA A 10 -3.63 22.56 0.33
C ALA A 10 -2.33 22.70 -0.48
N VAL A 11 -1.27 23.27 0.12
CA VAL A 11 0.03 23.43 -0.55
C VAL A 11 0.64 22.06 -0.86
N CYS A 12 0.52 21.10 0.06
CA CYS A 12 1.00 19.74 -0.17
C CYS A 12 0.34 19.09 -1.40
N ILE A 13 -0.99 19.23 -1.54
CA ILE A 13 -1.72 18.68 -2.69
C ILE A 13 -1.23 19.31 -3.99
N TRP A 14 -1.12 20.65 -4.04
CA TRP A 14 -0.71 21.35 -5.26
C TRP A 14 0.70 21.01 -5.69
N ILE A 15 1.64 20.90 -4.74
CA ILE A 15 3.03 20.49 -5.04
C ILE A 15 3.06 19.06 -5.58
N SER A 16 2.39 18.12 -4.91
CA SER A 16 2.35 16.72 -5.35
C SER A 16 1.71 16.58 -6.74
N ALA A 17 0.61 17.28 -7.01
CA ALA A 17 -0.07 17.27 -8.30
C ALA A 17 0.83 17.86 -9.40
N ALA A 18 1.48 19.00 -9.15
CA ALA A 18 2.36 19.64 -10.12
C ALA A 18 3.51 18.70 -10.54
N VAL A 19 4.20 18.10 -9.56
CA VAL A 19 5.29 17.15 -9.84
C VAL A 19 4.79 15.93 -10.62
N ALA A 20 3.67 15.34 -10.19
CA ALA A 20 3.08 14.17 -10.84
C ALA A 20 2.71 14.43 -12.31
N ILE A 21 2.06 15.56 -12.57
CA ILE A 21 1.65 15.97 -13.91
C ILE A 21 2.89 16.22 -14.78
N THR A 22 3.90 16.94 -14.28
CA THR A 22 5.08 17.28 -15.07
C THR A 22 5.83 16.04 -15.57
N TYR A 23 6.18 15.09 -14.69
CA TYR A 23 6.93 13.90 -15.15
C TYR A 23 6.06 12.97 -16.02
N THR A 24 4.74 12.91 -15.76
CA THR A 24 3.82 12.10 -16.56
C THR A 24 3.69 12.66 -17.98
N LEU A 25 3.55 13.98 -18.13
CA LEU A 25 3.44 14.63 -19.44
C LEU A 25 4.76 14.57 -20.23
N MET A 26 5.90 14.71 -19.56
CA MET A 26 7.20 14.77 -20.26
C MET A 26 7.66 13.42 -20.82
N GLY A 27 7.32 12.29 -20.19
CA GLY A 27 7.82 10.99 -20.63
C GLY A 27 6.77 9.89 -20.82
N GLY A 28 5.49 10.22 -20.71
CA GLY A 28 4.38 9.30 -21.01
C GLY A 28 4.46 7.98 -20.22
N LEU A 29 4.03 6.88 -20.83
CA LEU A 29 3.98 5.56 -20.18
C LEU A 29 5.36 5.06 -19.71
N TYR A 30 6.43 5.41 -20.43
CA TYR A 30 7.79 5.02 -20.05
C TYR A 30 8.24 5.72 -18.77
N SER A 31 8.04 7.04 -18.67
CA SER A 31 8.36 7.76 -17.43
C SER A 31 7.59 7.20 -16.26
N VAL A 32 6.29 6.95 -16.42
CA VAL A 32 5.45 6.37 -15.36
C VAL A 32 6.03 5.01 -14.91
N ALA A 33 6.33 4.11 -15.85
CA ALA A 33 6.87 2.79 -15.51
C ALA A 33 8.22 2.86 -14.77
N TYR A 34 9.14 3.74 -15.20
CA TYR A 34 10.44 3.90 -14.53
C TYR A 34 10.28 4.54 -13.15
N THR A 35 9.43 5.56 -13.02
CA THR A 35 9.17 6.19 -11.72
C THR A 35 8.51 5.22 -10.75
N ASP A 36 7.57 4.38 -11.22
CA ASP A 36 6.90 3.36 -10.41
C ASP A 36 7.93 2.38 -9.83
N VAL A 37 8.89 1.90 -10.62
CA VAL A 37 9.93 0.97 -10.15
C VAL A 37 10.79 1.60 -9.05
N ILE A 38 11.22 2.85 -9.24
CA ILE A 38 12.03 3.57 -8.26
C ILE A 38 11.21 3.82 -6.98
N GLN A 39 9.99 4.33 -7.11
CA GLN A 39 9.11 4.61 -5.97
C GLN A 39 8.80 3.36 -5.16
N LEU A 40 8.41 2.26 -5.82
CA LEU A 40 8.12 1.00 -5.15
C LEU A 40 9.36 0.43 -4.44
N THR A 41 10.53 0.51 -5.06
CA THR A 41 11.79 0.05 -4.45
C THR A 41 12.12 0.86 -3.20
N LEU A 42 12.03 2.20 -3.28
CA LEU A 42 12.26 3.07 -2.14
C LEU A 42 11.27 2.78 -1.01
N ILE A 43 9.97 2.75 -1.31
CA ILE A 43 8.90 2.47 -0.33
C ILE A 43 9.13 1.10 0.33
N PHE A 44 9.47 0.08 -0.45
CA PHE A 44 9.70 -1.27 0.07
C PHE A 44 10.86 -1.29 1.06
N VAL A 45 12.03 -0.79 0.65
CA VAL A 45 13.23 -0.80 1.49
C VAL A 45 13.03 0.06 2.74
N THR A 46 12.49 1.26 2.61
CA THR A 46 12.28 2.14 3.77
C THR A 46 11.25 1.57 4.73
N SER A 47 10.16 0.97 4.22
CA SER A 47 9.12 0.42 5.10
C SER A 47 9.65 -0.77 5.90
N TRP A 48 10.37 -1.70 5.26
CA TRP A 48 11.01 -2.82 5.96
C TRP A 48 12.11 -2.37 6.92
N LEU A 49 12.86 -1.32 6.57
CA LEU A 49 13.85 -0.73 7.48
C LEU A 49 13.18 -0.18 8.74
N CYS A 50 12.01 0.45 8.61
CA CYS A 50 11.27 1.02 9.75
C CYS A 50 10.71 -0.04 10.71
N VAL A 51 10.29 -1.21 10.20
CA VAL A 51 9.65 -2.29 10.99
C VAL A 51 10.39 -2.64 12.30
N PRO A 52 11.70 -2.96 12.32
CA PRO A 52 12.38 -3.28 13.56
C PRO A 52 12.42 -2.10 14.55
N PHE A 53 12.58 -0.86 14.06
CA PHE A 53 12.64 0.31 14.95
C PHE A 53 11.29 0.60 15.63
N ILE A 54 10.19 0.44 14.91
CA ILE A 54 8.86 0.64 15.50
C ILE A 54 8.51 -0.46 16.50
N LEU A 55 8.90 -1.72 16.24
CA LEU A 55 8.61 -2.86 17.13
C LEU A 55 9.46 -2.86 18.39
N THR A 56 10.66 -2.29 18.33
CA THR A 56 11.58 -2.18 19.49
C THR A 56 11.42 -0.87 20.25
N SER A 57 10.50 -0.01 19.82
CA SER A 57 10.28 1.28 20.47
C SER A 57 9.70 1.08 21.88
N PRO A 58 10.19 1.83 22.89
CA PRO A 58 9.66 1.75 24.26
C PRO A 58 8.22 2.28 24.39
N SER A 59 7.73 2.96 23.36
CA SER A 59 6.39 3.54 23.30
C SER A 59 5.33 2.55 22.84
N SER A 60 5.71 1.42 22.20
CA SER A 60 4.76 0.42 21.70
C SER A 60 4.63 -0.79 22.63
N VAL A 61 3.40 -1.19 22.92
CA VAL A 61 3.10 -2.43 23.67
C VAL A 61 2.97 -3.62 22.70
N PRO A 62 3.22 -4.87 23.13
CA PRO A 62 3.09 -6.03 22.25
C PRO A 62 1.74 -6.09 21.53
N ILE A 63 1.81 -6.17 20.20
CA ILE A 63 0.66 -6.18 19.28
C ILE A 63 -0.32 -7.30 19.62
N THR A 64 0.16 -8.44 20.14
CA THR A 64 -0.67 -9.58 20.55
C THR A 64 -1.58 -9.30 21.74
N SER A 65 -1.22 -8.32 22.58
CA SER A 65 -2.04 -7.92 23.73
C SER A 65 -3.07 -6.86 23.32
N THR A 66 -2.66 -5.89 22.50
CA THR A 66 -3.53 -4.79 22.02
C THR A 66 -4.52 -5.23 20.94
N SER A 67 -4.25 -6.35 20.25
CA SER A 67 -5.12 -6.87 19.20
C SER A 67 -6.49 -7.31 19.69
N PHE A 68 -6.56 -7.86 20.90
CA PHE A 68 -7.78 -8.43 21.50
C PHE A 68 -8.23 -7.73 22.79
N ASN A 69 -7.31 -7.03 23.48
CA ASN A 69 -7.63 -6.34 24.74
C ASN A 69 -7.68 -4.82 24.53
N HIS A 70 -8.69 -4.20 25.17
CA HIS A 70 -8.78 -2.75 25.31
C HIS A 70 -7.65 -2.24 26.21
N THR A 71 -6.55 -1.80 25.60
CA THR A 71 -5.40 -1.22 26.29
C THR A 71 -5.34 0.28 26.05
N PHE A 72 -5.16 0.72 24.80
CA PHE A 72 -5.17 2.13 24.42
C PHE A 72 -6.39 2.52 23.56
N GLN A 73 -6.84 1.61 22.71
CA GLN A 73 -7.99 1.79 21.82
C GLN A 73 -8.78 0.49 21.71
N ALA A 74 -9.92 0.52 21.00
CA ALA A 74 -10.72 -0.67 20.77
C ALA A 74 -9.91 -1.74 20.02
N PRO A 75 -10.11 -3.04 20.34
CA PRO A 75 -9.50 -4.14 19.62
C PRO A 75 -9.66 -3.93 18.11
N TRP A 76 -8.52 -3.80 17.43
CA TRP A 76 -8.52 -3.58 15.98
C TRP A 76 -8.70 -4.89 15.21
N VAL A 77 -8.56 -6.04 15.86
CA VAL A 77 -9.01 -7.34 15.32
C VAL A 77 -10.51 -7.47 15.58
N GLY A 78 -11.29 -7.24 14.52
CA GLY A 78 -12.75 -7.35 14.57
C GLY A 78 -13.26 -8.80 14.52
N THR A 79 -14.52 -8.98 14.90
CA THR A 79 -15.26 -10.24 14.70
C THR A 79 -16.10 -10.18 13.43
N LEU A 80 -16.18 -11.30 12.71
CA LEU A 80 -17.06 -11.42 11.54
C LEU A 80 -18.47 -11.74 12.02
N THR A 81 -19.36 -10.76 11.95
CA THR A 81 -20.80 -10.93 12.24
C THR A 81 -21.57 -11.18 10.94
N ALA A 82 -22.67 -11.94 11.00
CA ALA A 82 -23.43 -12.35 9.81
C ALA A 82 -23.96 -11.16 8.99
N ASP A 83 -24.29 -10.04 9.64
CA ASP A 83 -24.71 -8.78 9.02
C ASP A 83 -23.59 -8.10 8.21
N LYS A 84 -22.32 -8.33 8.58
CA LYS A 84 -21.14 -7.75 7.90
C LYS A 84 -20.51 -8.71 6.90
N ALA A 85 -20.93 -9.97 6.85
CA ALA A 85 -20.34 -10.99 5.98
C ALA A 85 -20.31 -10.54 4.52
N TRP A 86 -21.41 -9.98 4.01
CA TRP A 86 -21.47 -9.49 2.62
C TRP A 86 -20.52 -8.33 2.35
N ARG A 87 -20.38 -7.40 3.29
CA ARG A 87 -19.42 -6.30 3.16
C ARG A 87 -17.99 -6.80 3.10
N TRP A 88 -17.64 -7.80 3.90
CA TRP A 88 -16.30 -8.39 3.88
C TRP A 88 -16.03 -9.21 2.62
N ILE A 89 -17.03 -9.92 2.10
CA ILE A 89 -16.95 -10.61 0.81
C ILE A 89 -16.73 -9.59 -0.31
N ASP A 90 -17.48 -8.49 -0.33
CA ASP A 90 -17.32 -7.41 -1.30
C ASP A 90 -15.92 -6.80 -1.27
N ILE A 91 -15.42 -6.43 -0.08
CA ILE A 91 -14.05 -5.92 0.10
C ILE A 91 -13.01 -6.94 -0.35
N PHE A 92 -13.21 -8.23 -0.03
CA PHE A 92 -12.30 -9.28 -0.45
C PHE A 92 -12.24 -9.43 -1.98
N LEU A 93 -13.40 -9.43 -2.64
CA LEU A 93 -13.48 -9.49 -4.11
C LEU A 93 -12.88 -8.24 -4.75
N LEU A 94 -13.17 -7.06 -4.22
CA LEU A 94 -12.60 -5.80 -4.69
C LEU A 94 -11.07 -5.82 -4.61
N LEU A 95 -10.49 -6.27 -3.49
CA LEU A 95 -9.04 -6.33 -3.31
C LEU A 95 -8.37 -7.46 -4.10
N SER A 96 -9.07 -8.58 -4.33
CA SER A 96 -8.48 -9.77 -4.96
C SER A 96 -8.59 -9.76 -6.49
N ILE A 97 -9.74 -9.35 -7.04
CA ILE A 97 -10.01 -9.40 -8.49
C ILE A 97 -10.42 -8.06 -9.08
N GLY A 98 -10.63 -7.01 -8.27
CA GLY A 98 -11.05 -5.70 -8.78
C GLY A 98 -10.07 -5.08 -9.76
N ASP A 99 -8.77 -5.30 -9.57
CA ASP A 99 -7.70 -4.78 -10.43
C ASP A 99 -7.80 -5.29 -11.87
N LEU A 100 -8.42 -6.46 -12.09
CA LEU A 100 -8.63 -7.02 -13.42
C LEU A 100 -9.55 -6.18 -14.30
N GLY A 101 -10.36 -5.30 -13.69
CA GLY A 101 -11.25 -4.39 -14.41
C GLY A 101 -10.65 -3.01 -14.68
N PHE A 102 -9.46 -2.69 -14.13
CA PHE A 102 -8.87 -1.37 -14.31
C PHE A 102 -8.07 -1.27 -15.62
N GLN A 103 -8.22 -0.10 -16.27
CA GLN A 103 -7.65 0.15 -17.59
C GLN A 103 -6.11 0.08 -17.58
N ASP A 104 -5.47 0.53 -16.51
CA ASP A 104 -4.02 0.57 -16.38
C ASP A 104 -3.40 -0.84 -16.29
N PHE A 105 -4.09 -1.80 -15.68
CA PHE A 105 -3.70 -3.22 -15.71
C PHE A 105 -3.67 -3.75 -17.16
N HIS A 106 -4.73 -3.51 -17.93
CA HIS A 106 -4.80 -3.91 -19.32
C HIS A 106 -3.73 -3.20 -20.17
N GLN A 107 -3.51 -1.91 -19.95
CA GLN A 107 -2.50 -1.14 -20.67
C GLN A 107 -1.08 -1.72 -20.46
N ARG A 108 -0.72 -2.07 -19.21
CA ARG A 108 0.59 -2.68 -18.90
C ARG A 108 0.73 -4.11 -19.43
N THR A 109 -0.37 -4.87 -19.47
CA THR A 109 -0.38 -6.25 -19.99
C THR A 109 -0.26 -6.27 -21.51
N LEU A 110 -0.99 -5.39 -22.20
CA LEU A 110 -0.99 -5.29 -23.66
C LEU A 110 0.28 -4.63 -24.21
N SER A 111 0.96 -3.78 -23.42
CA SER A 111 2.26 -3.20 -23.81
C SER A 111 3.45 -4.14 -23.60
N ALA A 112 3.22 -5.39 -23.18
CA ALA A 112 4.28 -6.38 -23.00
C ALA A 112 4.80 -6.88 -24.35
N SER A 113 6.11 -7.17 -24.43
CA SER A 113 6.75 -7.65 -25.66
C SER A 113 6.31 -9.04 -26.11
N SER A 114 5.69 -9.83 -25.21
CA SER A 114 5.13 -11.15 -25.51
C SER A 114 4.10 -11.57 -24.47
N SER A 115 3.25 -12.54 -24.81
CA SER A 115 2.30 -13.17 -23.88
C SER A 115 3.03 -13.83 -22.70
N THR A 116 4.18 -14.47 -22.95
CA THR A 116 4.98 -15.10 -21.89
C THR A 116 5.50 -14.08 -20.89
N THR A 117 6.00 -12.93 -21.37
CA THR A 117 6.46 -11.83 -20.51
C THR A 117 5.32 -11.24 -19.69
N ALA A 118 4.14 -11.06 -20.29
CA ALA A 118 2.95 -10.60 -19.58
C ALA A 118 2.55 -11.57 -18.45
N LYS A 119 2.47 -12.88 -18.72
CA LYS A 119 2.14 -13.90 -17.71
C LYS A 119 3.15 -13.94 -16.57
N LEU A 120 4.44 -13.87 -16.89
CA LEU A 120 5.50 -13.85 -15.88
C LEU A 120 5.37 -12.64 -14.95
N ARG A 121 5.07 -11.46 -15.50
CA ARG A 121 4.81 -10.24 -14.70
C ARG A 121 3.61 -10.41 -13.78
N CYS A 122 2.52 -11.01 -14.26
CA CYS A 122 1.35 -11.30 -13.41
C CYS A 122 1.67 -12.27 -12.27
N TYR A 123 2.43 -13.34 -12.53
CA TYR A 123 2.84 -14.28 -11.49
C TYR A 123 3.79 -13.64 -10.47
N ALA A 124 4.72 -12.81 -10.92
CA ALA A 124 5.57 -12.03 -10.01
C ALA A 124 4.74 -11.07 -9.16
N ALA A 125 3.78 -10.35 -9.76
CA ALA A 125 2.89 -9.44 -9.04
C ALA A 125 2.05 -10.15 -7.97
N ALA A 126 1.54 -11.36 -8.26
CA ALA A 126 0.76 -12.14 -7.31
C ALA A 126 1.53 -12.47 -6.00
N PHE A 127 2.86 -12.57 -6.06
CA PHE A 127 3.70 -12.76 -4.89
C PHE A 127 4.15 -11.43 -4.26
N LEU A 128 4.51 -10.45 -5.08
CA LEU A 128 5.04 -9.18 -4.62
C LEU A 128 3.97 -8.33 -3.92
N ILE A 129 2.74 -8.25 -4.45
CA ILE A 129 1.69 -7.39 -3.89
C ILE A 129 1.39 -7.74 -2.42
N PRO A 130 1.13 -9.01 -2.04
CA PRO A 130 0.96 -9.37 -0.62
C PRO A 130 2.19 -9.03 0.22
N THR A 131 3.39 -9.28 -0.31
CA THR A 131 4.66 -9.00 0.40
C THR A 131 4.84 -7.51 0.69
N PHE A 132 4.46 -6.65 -0.25
CA PHE A 132 4.48 -5.19 -0.08
C PHE A 132 3.41 -4.70 0.92
N GLY A 133 2.32 -5.44 1.09
CA GLY A 133 1.28 -5.12 2.08
C GLY A 133 1.67 -5.40 3.53
N ILE A 134 2.66 -6.27 3.78
CA ILE A 134 3.04 -6.68 5.15
C ILE A 134 3.56 -5.49 5.99
N PRO A 135 4.56 -4.70 5.56
CA PRO A 135 5.10 -3.63 6.39
C PRO A 135 4.07 -2.55 6.76
N PRO A 136 3.23 -2.02 5.83
CA PRO A 136 2.20 -1.06 6.18
C PRO A 136 1.20 -1.58 7.22
N VAL A 137 0.83 -2.86 7.15
CA VAL A 137 -0.05 -3.50 8.14
C VAL A 137 0.60 -3.54 9.52
N ILE A 138 1.89 -3.91 9.60
CA ILE A 138 2.64 -3.91 10.86
C ILE A 138 2.75 -2.48 11.42
N ILE A 139 3.10 -1.51 10.58
CA ILE A 139 3.21 -0.10 10.97
C ILE A 139 1.87 0.41 11.52
N GLY A 140 0.76 0.11 10.84
CA GLY A 140 -0.58 0.45 11.33
C GLY A 140 -0.95 -0.24 12.65
N ALA A 141 -0.59 -1.51 12.81
CA ALA A 141 -0.84 -2.26 14.05
C ALA A 141 -0.03 -1.72 15.24
N VAL A 142 1.23 -1.31 15.01
CA VAL A 142 2.05 -0.67 16.05
C VAL A 142 1.51 0.72 16.39
N ALA A 143 1.11 1.52 15.39
CA ALA A 143 0.47 2.81 15.64
C ALA A 143 -0.86 2.68 16.40
N ALA A 144 -1.56 1.56 16.26
CA ALA A 144 -2.74 1.23 17.06
C ALA A 144 -2.40 0.76 18.50
N SER A 145 -1.12 0.49 18.77
CA SER A 145 -0.61 -0.07 20.04
C SER A 145 0.20 0.94 20.86
N THR A 146 0.09 2.23 20.51
CA THR A 146 0.62 3.41 21.19
C THR A 146 -0.53 4.32 21.60
#